data_AF-A0A954R656-F1
#
_entry.id   AF-A0A954R656-F1
#
_cell.length_a   1.000
_cell.length_b   1.000
_cell.length_c   1.000
_cell.angle_alpha   90.00
_cell.angle_beta   90.00
_cell.angle_gamma   90.00
#
_symmetry.space_group_name_H-M   'P 1'
#
loop_
_entity.id
_entity.type
_entity.pdbx_description
1 polymer ?
#
loop_
_entity_poly.entity_id
_entity_poly.type
_entity_poly.pdbx_seq_one_letter_code
_entity_poly.pdbx_strand_id
1 'polypeptide(L)'
;MKRLADFQRGNNQKTEHAWDEFASHRQRVMDILLRSPAAASENPALALLGYGNGNDVELSRLVERFSAVHLVDLDAEAVQTSLTRSGLVNHPR
;
A
#
# COMPACT_ATOMS: atom_id res chain seq x y z
N MET A 1 -2.17 -0.66 -28.98
CA MET A 1 -2.35 -1.48 -27.76
C MET A 1 -1.47 -0.87 -26.67
N LYS A 2 -2.04 -0.34 -25.58
CA LYS A 2 -1.23 0.21 -24.47
C LYS A 2 -0.56 -0.94 -23.72
N ARG A 3 0.71 -0.81 -23.34
CA ARG A 3 1.35 -1.78 -22.45
C ARG A 3 0.66 -1.71 -21.08
N LEU A 4 0.54 -2.85 -20.39
CA LEU A 4 -0.12 -2.92 -19.08
C LEU A 4 0.46 -1.91 -18.09
N ALA A 5 1.78 -1.72 -18.08
CA ALA A 5 2.45 -0.75 -17.22
C ALA A 5 1.98 0.69 -17.46
N ASP A 6 1.85 1.11 -18.73
CA ASP A 6 1.41 2.47 -19.06
C ASP A 6 -0.06 2.71 -18.70
N PHE A 7 -0.88 1.65 -18.81
CA PHE A 7 -2.26 1.70 -18.36
C PHE A 7 -2.35 1.87 -16.83
N GLN A 8 -1.56 1.12 -16.06
CA GLN A 8 -1.58 1.20 -14.60
C GLN A 8 -1.03 2.54 -14.08
N ARG A 9 0.04 3.08 -14.65
CA ARG A 9 0.50 4.44 -14.30
C ARG A 9 -0.58 5.48 -14.53
N GLY A 10 -1.31 5.38 -15.64
CA GLY A 10 -2.45 6.27 -15.91
C GLY A 10 -3.60 6.13 -14.90
N ASN A 11 -3.79 4.96 -14.30
CA ASN A 11 -4.78 4.78 -13.22
C ASN A 11 -4.28 5.33 -11.88
N ASN A 12 -2.99 5.17 -11.58
CA ASN A 12 -2.38 5.77 -10.39
C ASN A 12 -2.54 7.29 -10.44
N GLN A 13 -2.19 7.94 -11.54
CA GLN A 13 -2.36 9.39 -11.70
C GLN A 13 -3.82 9.85 -11.50
N LYS A 14 -4.80 9.08 -11.99
CA LYS A 14 -6.22 9.44 -11.86
C LYS A 14 -6.77 9.28 -10.45
N THR A 15 -6.19 8.37 -9.66
CA THR A 15 -6.72 8.00 -8.35
C THR A 15 -5.82 8.47 -7.20
N GLU A 16 -4.81 9.30 -7.48
CA GLU A 16 -3.86 9.81 -6.48
C GLU A 16 -4.56 10.49 -5.28
N HIS A 17 -5.65 11.21 -5.55
CA HIS A 17 -6.43 11.94 -4.55
C HIS A 17 -7.66 11.17 -4.03
N ALA A 18 -7.85 9.92 -4.44
CA ALA A 18 -9.04 9.12 -4.12
C ALA A 18 -8.99 8.45 -2.74
N TRP A 19 -8.23 8.99 -1.78
CA TRP A 19 -8.05 8.38 -0.45
C TRP A 19 -9.38 8.19 0.28
N ASP A 20 -10.24 9.21 0.27
CA ASP A 20 -11.53 9.17 0.95
C ASP A 20 -12.53 8.27 0.22
N GLU A 21 -12.51 8.27 -1.12
CA GLU A 21 -13.35 7.38 -1.94
C GLU A 21 -13.06 5.90 -1.67
N PHE A 22 -11.81 5.57 -1.32
CA PHE A 22 -11.38 4.23 -1.00
C PHE A 22 -11.62 3.83 0.47
N ALA A 23 -12.16 4.70 1.33
CA ALA A 23 -12.24 4.46 2.78
C ALA A 23 -12.89 3.12 3.15
N SER A 24 -14.05 2.78 2.56
CA SER A 24 -14.73 1.51 2.85
C SER A 24 -13.98 0.29 2.29
N HIS A 25 -13.31 0.44 1.15
CA HIS A 25 -12.47 -0.63 0.59
C HIS A 25 -11.24 -0.87 1.46
N ARG A 26 -10.52 0.21 1.79
CA ARG A 26 -9.36 0.20 2.68
C ARG A 26 -9.68 -0.42 4.02
N GLN A 27 -10.79 -0.02 4.65
CA GLN A 27 -11.21 -0.62 5.91
C GLN A 27 -11.34 -2.14 5.80
N ARG A 28 -11.99 -2.63 4.75
CA ARG A 28 -12.16 -4.07 4.49
C ARG A 28 -10.82 -4.78 4.28
N VAL A 29 -9.92 -4.20 3.49
CA VAL A 29 -8.59 -4.77 3.23
C VAL A 29 -7.78 -4.83 4.52
N MET A 30 -7.73 -3.73 5.28
CA MET A 30 -7.06 -3.67 6.58
C MET A 30 -7.59 -4.75 7.54
N ASP A 31 -8.91 -4.91 7.60
CA ASP A 31 -9.58 -5.92 8.41
C ASP A 31 -9.17 -7.36 8.06
N ILE A 32 -8.94 -7.64 6.77
CA ILE A 32 -8.47 -8.96 6.30
C ILE A 32 -7.00 -9.15 6.68
N LEU A 33 -6.15 -8.16 6.41
CA LEU A 33 -4.72 -8.23 6.67
C LEU A 33 -4.42 -8.40 8.17
N LEU A 34 -5.08 -7.60 9.03
CA LEU A 34 -4.84 -7.59 10.48
C LEU A 34 -5.39 -8.83 11.19
N ARG A 35 -6.42 -9.49 10.64
CA ARG A 35 -7.00 -10.73 11.19
C ARG A 35 -6.40 -12.01 10.58
N SER A 36 -5.49 -11.88 9.63
CA SER A 36 -4.80 -13.03 9.05
C SER A 36 -4.01 -13.79 10.12
N PRO A 37 -4.01 -15.13 10.12
CA PRO A 37 -3.13 -15.92 11.00
C PRO A 37 -1.65 -15.54 10.87
N ALA A 38 -1.21 -15.13 9.67
CA ALA A 38 0.15 -14.68 9.44
C ALA A 38 0.50 -13.44 10.27
N ALA A 39 -0.46 -12.53 10.50
CA ALA A 39 -0.24 -11.39 11.37
C ALA A 39 0.04 -11.84 12.81
N ALA A 40 -0.59 -12.92 13.30
CA ALA A 40 -0.39 -13.44 14.66
C ALA A 40 0.90 -14.29 14.84
N SER A 41 1.71 -14.45 13.80
CA SER A 41 3.00 -15.14 13.91
C SER A 41 4.01 -14.35 14.77
N GLU A 42 5.05 -15.04 15.25
CA GLU A 42 6.09 -14.45 16.10
C GLU A 42 6.86 -13.31 15.41
N ASN A 43 7.02 -13.39 14.08
CA ASN A 43 7.71 -12.38 13.28
C ASN A 43 6.94 -12.11 11.97
N PRO A 44 5.81 -11.37 12.05
CA PRO A 44 4.89 -11.25 10.95
C PRO A 44 5.43 -10.29 9.88
N ALA A 45 5.59 -10.78 8.65
CA ALA A 45 5.97 -9.97 7.49
C ALA A 45 4.85 -9.92 6.46
N LEU A 46 4.75 -8.80 5.74
CA LEU A 46 3.75 -8.55 4.70
C LEU A 46 4.42 -8.06 3.42
N ALA A 47 3.99 -8.58 2.27
CA ALA A 47 4.34 -8.05 0.97
C ALA A 47 3.07 -7.58 0.24
N LEU A 48 3.10 -6.34 -0.26
CA LEU A 48 2.05 -5.74 -1.07
C LEU A 48 2.54 -5.65 -2.51
N LEU A 49 1.94 -6.44 -3.39
CA LEU A 49 2.24 -6.47 -4.83
C LEU A 49 1.25 -5.59 -5.58
N GLY A 50 1.73 -4.57 -6.28
CA GLY A 50 0.90 -3.55 -6.91
C GLY A 50 0.41 -2.49 -5.91
N TYR A 51 1.30 -2.02 -5.04
CA TYR A 51 0.97 -1.05 -3.99
C TYR A 51 0.40 0.28 -4.51
N GLY A 52 0.89 0.75 -5.67
CA GLY A 52 0.48 1.99 -6.33
C GLY A 52 0.41 3.19 -5.39
N ASN A 53 -0.73 3.87 -5.42
CA ASN A 53 -1.02 5.03 -4.56
C ASN A 53 -1.25 4.70 -3.09
N GLY A 54 -1.25 3.43 -2.68
CA GLY A 54 -1.50 3.02 -1.31
C GLY A 54 -2.93 3.26 -0.80
N ASN A 55 -3.90 3.54 -1.68
CA ASN A 55 -5.28 3.87 -1.28
C ASN A 55 -6.00 2.72 -0.56
N ASP A 56 -5.57 1.49 -0.79
CA ASP A 56 -6.18 0.27 -0.24
C ASP A 56 -5.73 -0.05 1.18
N VAL A 57 -4.69 0.61 1.72
CA VAL A 57 -4.13 0.27 3.03
C VAL A 57 -3.69 1.50 3.83
N GLU A 58 -3.75 1.38 5.15
CA GLU A 58 -3.17 2.37 6.07
C GLU A 58 -1.76 1.92 6.46
N LEU A 59 -0.77 2.40 5.72
CA LEU A 59 0.61 1.90 5.82
C LEU A 59 1.20 2.06 7.24
N SER A 60 0.88 3.14 7.95
CA SER A 60 1.30 3.36 9.34
C SER A 60 0.88 2.22 10.27
N ARG A 61 -0.37 1.76 10.15
CA ARG A 61 -0.88 0.64 10.96
C ARG A 61 -0.25 -0.69 10.58
N LEU A 62 0.11 -0.85 9.30
CA LEU A 62 0.80 -2.06 8.85
C LEU A 62 2.23 -2.11 9.40
N VAL A 63 2.98 -1.01 9.39
CA VAL A 63 4.35 -0.99 9.94
C VAL A 63 4.38 -1.13 11.47
N GLU A 64 3.31 -0.73 12.17
CA GLU A 64 3.17 -1.02 13.61
C GLU A 64 2.89 -2.50 13.89
N ARG A 65 2.22 -3.18 12.95
CA ARG A 65 1.74 -4.56 13.16
C ARG A 65 2.71 -5.63 12.67
N PHE A 66 3.38 -5.37 11.55
CA PHE A 66 4.27 -6.29 10.87
C PHE A 66 5.72 -5.86 11.09
N SER A 67 6.61 -6.81 11.35
CA SER A 67 8.04 -6.55 11.52
C SER A 67 8.71 -6.10 10.22
N ALA A 68 8.13 -6.46 9.07
CA ALA A 68 8.54 -5.98 7.76
C ALA A 68 7.32 -5.81 6.84
N VAL A 69 7.29 -4.70 6.11
CA VAL A 69 6.31 -4.44 5.05
C VAL A 69 7.05 -4.13 3.75
N HIS A 70 6.95 -5.04 2.79
CA HIS A 70 7.56 -4.89 1.47
C HIS A 70 6.56 -4.32 0.48
N LEU A 71 6.89 -3.17 -0.12
CA LEU A 71 6.10 -2.54 -1.16
C LEU A 71 6.72 -2.86 -2.52
N VAL A 72 5.97 -3.50 -3.40
CA VAL A 72 6.43 -3.87 -4.75
C VAL A 72 5.50 -3.24 -5.77
N ASP A 73 6.05 -2.35 -6.60
CA ASP A 73 5.32 -1.73 -7.70
C ASP A 73 6.23 -1.41 -8.89
N LEU A 74 5.64 -1.29 -10.08
CA LEU A 74 6.31 -0.84 -11.30
C LEU A 74 6.32 0.69 -11.45
N ASP A 75 5.47 1.38 -10.69
CA ASP A 75 5.32 2.82 -10.64
C ASP A 75 5.94 3.37 -9.35
N ALA A 76 7.25 3.57 -9.38
CA ALA A 76 8.01 4.06 -8.23
C ALA A 76 7.55 5.46 -7.76
N GLU A 77 7.01 6.29 -8.68
CA GLU A 77 6.51 7.62 -8.35
C GLU A 77 5.27 7.53 -7.47
N ALA A 78 4.29 6.69 -7.84
CA ALA A 78 3.09 6.46 -7.03
C ALA A 78 3.43 5.99 -5.60
N VAL A 79 4.39 5.06 -5.47
CA VAL A 79 4.87 4.58 -4.15
C VAL A 79 5.50 5.71 -3.35
N GLN A 80 6.39 6.51 -3.97
CA GLN A 80 7.10 7.59 -3.29
C GLN A 80 6.13 8.69 -2.82
N THR A 81 5.15 9.04 -3.65
CA THR A 81 4.08 9.99 -3.29
C THR A 81 3.26 9.48 -2.11
N SER A 82 2.86 8.19 -2.13
CA SER A 82 2.15 7.58 -1.01
C SER A 82 2.98 7.59 0.28
N LEU A 83 4.27 7.22 0.22
CA LEU A 83 5.17 7.27 1.37
C LEU A 83 5.33 8.68 1.95
N THR A 84 5.37 9.69 1.08
CA THR A 84 5.45 11.11 1.46
C THR A 84 4.18 11.53 2.19
N ARG A 85 3.01 11.22 1.62
CA ARG A 85 1.71 11.48 2.23
C ARG A 85 1.54 10.78 3.58
N SER A 86 2.06 9.56 3.71
CA SER A 86 2.01 8.76 4.95
C SER A 86 3.10 9.12 5.97
N GLY A 87 4.03 10.02 5.66
CA GLY A 87 5.13 10.41 6.56
C GLY A 87 6.21 9.33 6.76
N LEU A 88 6.26 8.32 5.89
CA LEU A 88 7.12 7.13 6.05
C LEU A 88 8.35 7.10 5.13
N VAL A 89 8.65 8.21 4.43
CA VAL A 89 9.78 8.31 3.48
C VAL A 89 11.13 7.94 4.10
N ASN A 90 11.31 8.25 5.40
CA ASN A 90 12.56 8.01 6.13
C ASN A 90 12.43 6.86 7.14
N HIS A 91 11.39 6.02 7.05
CA HIS A 91 11.28 4.89 7.96
C HIS A 91 12.47 3.95 7.73
N PRO A 92 13.23 3.58 8.78
CA PRO A 92 14.35 2.67 8.63
C PRO A 92 13.88 1.36 8.00
N ARG A 93 14.69 0.85 7.06
CA ARG A 93 14.46 -0.44 6.39
C ARG A 93 14.74 -1.60 7.33
#